data_AF-A0A9X9R0K5-F1
#
_entry.id   AF-A0A9X9R0K5-F1
#
_cell.length_a   1.000
_cell.length_b   1.000
_cell.length_c   1.000
_cell.angle_alpha   90.00
_cell.angle_beta   90.00
_cell.angle_gamma   90.00
#
_symmetry.space_group_name_H-M   'P 1'
#
loop_
_entity.id
_entity.type
_entity.pdbx_description
1 polymer ?
#
loop_
_entity_poly.entity_id
_entity_poly.type
_entity_poly.pdbx_seq_one_letter_code
_entity_poly.pdbx_strand_id
1 'polypeptide(L)'
;MKDKMEDIKKAFATDMADAPADGRAVADASNLPPSSNRGGTETEDSGAFQEAFECYETYILDGKGNLLGVPLRRGVSDSAFIDQISFSFHEKTFFDKYGVRVSLLEDEDFIRAASMLAEEVFGFGIYKEAKGSGGRFYDRCWLMGSEDALYGRVHFGGQQNTILFELTGTGCGVAKEGWESRLFALLTNAIRPKITRVDVAKDFFNGEYSPNQAREDRNKGLFTCHHVKPKGECLGSDWEEDDEAKMTKGKTFLVWENIWIRCV
;
A
#
# COMPACT_ATOMS: atom_id res chain seq x y z
N MET A 1 2.98 61.86 -40.29
CA MET A 1 3.47 60.75 -39.44
C MET A 1 2.61 60.63 -38.17
N LYS A 2 1.30 60.54 -38.34
CA LYS A 2 0.26 60.44 -37.29
C LYS A 2 -0.87 59.45 -37.64
N ASP A 3 -0.84 58.83 -38.82
CA ASP A 3 -1.91 57.95 -39.34
C ASP A 3 -1.57 56.45 -39.33
N LYS A 4 -0.77 55.97 -38.37
CA LYS A 4 -0.54 54.53 -38.16
C LYS A 4 -0.71 54.07 -36.70
N MET A 5 -1.15 54.97 -35.82
CA MET A 5 -1.38 54.66 -34.40
C MET A 5 -2.88 54.53 -34.05
N GLU A 6 -3.79 54.96 -34.93
CA GLU A 6 -5.24 54.82 -34.68
C GLU A 6 -5.83 53.48 -35.14
N ASP A 7 -5.22 52.79 -36.10
CA ASP A 7 -5.74 51.50 -36.60
C ASP A 7 -5.43 50.31 -35.67
N ILE A 8 -4.53 50.46 -34.68
CA ILE A 8 -4.21 49.41 -33.71
C ILE A 8 -5.12 49.45 -32.47
N LYS A 9 -5.81 50.58 -32.22
CA LYS A 9 -6.76 50.71 -31.09
C LYS A 9 -8.19 50.30 -31.42
N LYS A 10 -8.52 50.01 -32.69
CA LYS A 10 -9.87 49.63 -33.12
C LYS A 10 -10.09 48.13 -33.33
N ALA A 11 -9.05 47.30 -33.20
CA ALA A 11 -9.16 45.84 -33.30
C ALA A 11 -9.41 45.13 -31.95
N PHE A 12 -9.54 45.86 -30.84
CA PHE A 12 -9.66 45.28 -29.48
C PHE A 12 -11.01 45.58 -28.79
N ALA A 13 -12.03 46.08 -29.50
CA ALA A 13 -13.26 46.57 -28.88
C ALA A 13 -14.59 46.02 -29.47
N THR A 14 -14.56 44.96 -30.26
CA THR A 14 -15.78 44.31 -30.77
C THR A 14 -15.58 42.81 -30.82
N ASP A 15 -15.93 42.15 -29.71
CA ASP A 15 -16.65 40.87 -29.67
C ASP A 15 -16.94 40.57 -28.18
N MET A 16 -17.92 41.31 -27.67
CA MET A 16 -18.59 41.07 -26.40
C MET A 16 -20.08 40.96 -26.71
N ALA A 17 -20.50 39.80 -27.21
CA ALA A 17 -21.89 39.36 -27.19
C ALA A 17 -21.95 37.84 -27.41
N ASP A 18 -22.60 37.17 -26.46
CA ASP A 18 -23.08 35.79 -26.49
C ASP A 18 -22.05 34.64 -26.54
N ALA A 19 -21.49 34.32 -25.37
CA ALA A 19 -21.12 32.96 -25.01
C ALA A 19 -22.18 32.40 -24.05
N PRO A 20 -22.75 31.20 -24.29
CA PRO A 20 -23.79 30.64 -23.44
C PRO A 20 -23.22 30.34 -22.06
N ALA A 21 -24.02 30.62 -21.03
CA ALA A 21 -23.73 30.26 -19.65
C ALA A 21 -23.66 28.74 -19.53
N ASP A 22 -22.45 28.18 -19.62
CA ASP A 22 -22.21 26.79 -19.26
C ASP A 22 -22.36 26.67 -17.74
N GLY A 23 -23.45 26.01 -17.35
CA GLY A 23 -23.75 25.65 -15.97
C GLY A 23 -22.64 24.76 -15.41
N ARG A 24 -21.63 25.40 -14.81
CA ARG A 24 -20.59 24.73 -14.06
C ARG A 24 -21.22 24.21 -12.77
N ALA A 25 -21.75 22.99 -12.83
CA ALA A 25 -21.98 22.21 -11.63
C ALA A 25 -20.64 22.13 -10.88
N VAL A 26 -20.67 22.53 -9.61
CA VAL A 26 -19.54 22.42 -8.70
C VAL A 26 -19.16 20.95 -8.67
N ALA A 27 -17.98 20.60 -9.19
CA ALA A 27 -17.46 19.26 -9.07
C ALA A 27 -17.29 18.97 -7.58
N ASP A 28 -18.01 17.95 -7.11
CA ASP A 28 -17.95 17.44 -5.76
C ASP A 28 -16.49 17.09 -5.42
N ALA A 29 -16.00 17.56 -4.27
CA ALA A 29 -14.60 17.45 -3.86
C ALA A 29 -14.15 15.99 -3.61
N SER A 30 -15.07 15.04 -3.74
CA SER A 30 -14.91 13.60 -3.56
C SER A 30 -14.13 12.90 -4.69
N ASN A 31 -13.90 13.55 -5.84
CA ASN A 31 -13.31 12.91 -7.03
C ASN A 31 -11.94 13.46 -7.46
N LEU A 32 -11.22 14.16 -6.57
CA LEU A 32 -9.87 14.61 -6.89
C LEU A 32 -8.86 13.49 -6.62
N PRO A 33 -7.98 13.14 -7.58
CA PRO A 33 -6.91 12.20 -7.32
C PRO A 33 -5.96 12.79 -6.26
N PRO A 34 -5.31 11.93 -5.45
CA PRO A 34 -4.42 12.38 -4.39
C PRO A 34 -3.33 13.29 -4.96
N SER A 35 -3.14 14.44 -4.32
CA SER A 35 -2.27 15.53 -4.80
C SER A 35 -0.79 15.13 -4.95
N SER A 36 -0.38 14.02 -4.33
CA SER A 36 0.96 13.45 -4.45
C SER A 36 1.00 12.02 -3.92
N ASN A 37 1.79 11.14 -4.57
CA ASN A 37 2.10 9.79 -4.09
C ASN A 37 3.27 9.76 -3.08
N ARG A 38 3.78 10.92 -2.65
CA ARG A 38 4.96 11.03 -1.77
C ARG A 38 4.65 11.20 -0.28
N GLY A 39 3.38 11.16 0.11
CA GLY A 39 2.94 11.59 1.43
C GLY A 39 3.08 13.11 1.55
N GLY A 40 1.99 13.78 1.93
CA GLY A 40 2.06 15.20 2.29
C GLY A 40 3.02 15.38 3.46
N THR A 41 3.83 16.44 3.44
CA THR A 41 4.48 16.92 4.66
C THR A 41 3.49 17.89 5.31
N GLU A 42 2.59 17.37 6.14
CA GLU A 42 1.79 18.22 7.02
C GLU A 42 2.25 18.03 8.45
N THR A 43 2.70 19.14 9.01
CA THR A 43 3.05 19.32 10.42
C THR A 43 1.75 19.67 11.10
N GLU A 44 1.08 18.70 11.72
CA GLU A 44 -0.01 18.95 12.66
C GLU A 44 -0.16 17.75 13.62
N ASP A 45 -0.54 18.07 14.85
CA ASP A 45 -0.45 17.27 16.06
C ASP A 45 -0.98 15.83 15.86
N SER A 46 -0.12 14.84 16.13
CA SER A 46 -0.47 13.41 16.06
C SER A 46 -1.36 13.03 17.25
N GLY A 47 -2.56 13.58 17.31
CA GLY A 47 -3.61 13.10 18.20
C GLY A 47 -3.82 11.61 17.97
N ALA A 48 -4.15 10.86 19.02
CA ALA A 48 -4.42 9.43 18.94
C ALA A 48 -5.63 9.17 18.02
N PHE A 49 -5.38 9.01 16.73
CA PHE A 49 -6.34 8.53 15.76
C PHE A 49 -6.64 7.07 16.09
N GLN A 50 -7.80 6.82 16.72
CA GLN A 50 -8.40 5.49 16.69
C GLN A 50 -9.04 5.31 15.32
N GLU A 51 -8.27 4.81 14.35
CA GLU A 51 -8.88 4.29 13.12
C GLU A 51 -9.72 3.06 13.48
N ALA A 52 -11.02 3.16 13.23
CA ALA A 52 -11.92 2.03 13.27
C ALA A 52 -11.84 1.29 11.93
N PHE A 53 -11.62 -0.02 11.99
CA PHE A 53 -11.66 -0.90 10.83
C PHE A 53 -12.78 -1.91 11.02
N GLU A 54 -13.55 -2.15 9.96
CA GLU A 54 -14.56 -3.21 9.96
C GLU A 54 -13.95 -4.47 9.33
N CYS A 55 -13.99 -5.57 10.06
CA CYS A 55 -13.70 -6.91 9.54
C CYS A 55 -15.02 -7.60 9.22
N TYR A 56 -15.19 -8.06 7.99
CA TYR A 56 -16.33 -8.87 7.59
C TYR A 56 -15.89 -10.10 6.82
N GLU A 57 -16.60 -11.20 7.03
CA GLU A 57 -16.49 -12.39 6.20
C GLU A 57 -17.45 -12.23 5.01
N THR A 58 -16.89 -12.08 3.81
CA THR A 58 -17.67 -12.28 2.59
C THR A 58 -17.38 -13.66 2.05
N TYR A 59 -18.41 -14.33 1.55
CA TYR A 59 -18.27 -15.64 0.94
C TYR A 59 -18.32 -15.50 -0.57
N ILE A 60 -17.24 -15.88 -1.25
CA ILE A 60 -17.12 -15.90 -2.70
C ILE A 60 -17.14 -17.36 -3.16
N LEU A 61 -17.82 -17.65 -4.27
CA LEU A 61 -17.73 -18.97 -4.90
C LEU A 61 -16.46 -19.05 -5.74
N ASP A 62 -15.61 -20.05 -5.51
CA ASP A 62 -14.49 -20.34 -6.40
C ASP A 62 -15.00 -20.87 -7.76
N GLY A 63 -14.11 -20.98 -8.76
CA GLY A 63 -14.44 -21.53 -10.08
C GLY A 63 -14.86 -23.01 -10.08
N LYS A 64 -14.91 -23.66 -8.91
CA LYS A 64 -15.37 -25.03 -8.68
C LYS A 64 -16.67 -25.08 -7.84
N GLY A 65 -17.22 -23.94 -7.45
CA GLY A 65 -18.47 -23.83 -6.68
C GLY A 65 -18.29 -23.98 -5.16
N ASN A 66 -17.06 -23.90 -4.64
CA ASN A 66 -16.82 -23.92 -3.19
C ASN A 66 -16.96 -22.51 -2.61
N LEU A 67 -17.59 -22.41 -1.43
CA LEU A 67 -17.64 -21.18 -0.64
C LEU A 67 -16.27 -20.89 -0.02
N LEU A 68 -15.63 -19.82 -0.46
CA LEU A 68 -14.43 -19.25 0.13
C LEU A 68 -14.82 -18.07 1.01
N GLY A 69 -14.65 -18.22 2.32
CA GLY A 69 -14.69 -17.09 3.24
C GLY A 69 -13.47 -16.22 3.03
N VAL A 70 -13.66 -15.02 2.48
CA VAL A 70 -12.62 -14.01 2.32
C VAL A 70 -12.76 -13.03 3.48
N PRO A 71 -11.79 -12.99 4.42
CA PRO A 71 -11.75 -11.94 5.42
C PRO A 71 -11.43 -10.64 4.68
N LEU A 72 -12.42 -9.75 4.63
CA LEU A 72 -12.27 -8.43 4.07
C LEU A 72 -12.12 -7.44 5.21
N ARG A 73 -11.16 -6.54 5.06
CA ARG A 73 -10.92 -5.46 6.01
C ARG A 73 -11.17 -4.16 5.29
N ARG A 74 -12.07 -3.35 5.84
CA ARG A 74 -12.41 -2.04 5.28
C ARG A 74 -12.10 -0.98 6.30
N GLY A 75 -11.47 0.10 5.86
CA GLY A 75 -11.44 1.33 6.62
C GLY A 75 -12.86 1.91 6.77
N VAL A 76 -13.19 2.45 7.95
CA VAL A 76 -14.44 3.22 8.10
C VAL A 76 -14.35 4.52 7.30
N SER A 77 -15.34 4.78 6.44
CA SER A 77 -15.41 5.95 5.54
C SER A 77 -14.28 5.97 4.49
N ASP A 78 -13.49 7.05 4.41
CA ASP A 78 -12.46 7.25 3.40
C ASP A 78 -11.11 6.61 3.72
N SER A 79 -11.04 5.84 4.80
CA SER A 79 -9.77 5.32 5.32
C SER A 79 -9.21 4.20 4.45
N ALA A 80 -7.93 4.35 4.13
CA ALA A 80 -7.11 3.31 3.54
C ALA A 80 -6.55 2.41 4.65
N PHE A 81 -6.08 1.22 4.31
CA PHE A 81 -5.52 0.28 5.27
C PHE A 81 -4.19 -0.31 4.78
N ILE A 82 -3.40 -0.86 5.71
CA ILE A 82 -2.12 -1.50 5.38
C ILE A 82 -2.39 -2.88 4.79
N ASP A 83 -1.94 -3.10 3.55
CA ASP A 83 -2.06 -4.38 2.82
C ASP A 83 -0.71 -5.07 2.64
N GLN A 84 0.40 -4.39 2.92
CA GLN A 84 1.69 -5.06 3.06
C GLN A 84 2.58 -4.23 3.95
N ILE A 85 3.41 -4.86 4.78
CA ILE A 85 4.43 -4.13 5.51
C ILE A 85 5.70 -4.97 5.66
N SER A 86 6.84 -4.31 5.55
CA SER A 86 8.12 -4.90 5.86
C SER A 86 8.88 -3.95 6.77
N PHE A 87 9.40 -4.47 7.87
CA PHE A 87 10.12 -3.69 8.86
C PHE A 87 11.26 -4.49 9.46
N SER A 88 12.35 -3.80 9.79
CA SER A 88 13.49 -4.40 10.45
C SER A 88 13.89 -3.61 11.69
N PHE A 89 14.53 -4.28 12.63
CA PHE A 89 15.14 -3.67 13.80
C PHE A 89 16.36 -4.49 14.23
N HIS A 90 17.21 -3.91 15.08
CA HIS A 90 18.40 -4.59 15.59
C HIS A 90 18.00 -5.67 16.62
N GLU A 91 18.64 -6.84 16.58
CA GLU A 91 18.34 -8.00 17.45
C GLU A 91 18.31 -7.64 18.94
N LYS A 92 19.09 -6.62 19.31
CA LYS A 92 19.14 -6.10 20.68
C LYS A 92 17.80 -5.63 21.25
N THR A 93 16.86 -5.27 20.38
CA THR A 93 15.48 -4.96 20.75
C THR A 93 14.83 -6.11 21.54
N PHE A 94 15.21 -7.36 21.27
CA PHE A 94 14.72 -8.50 22.04
C PHE A 94 15.26 -8.54 23.47
N PHE A 95 16.49 -8.08 23.73
CA PHE A 95 16.99 -7.97 25.10
C PHE A 95 16.21 -6.91 25.88
N ASP A 96 15.91 -5.76 25.27
CA ASP A 96 15.16 -4.69 25.93
C ASP A 96 13.72 -5.12 26.22
N LYS A 97 13.09 -5.84 25.29
CA LYS A 97 11.70 -6.29 25.42
C LYS A 97 11.54 -7.51 26.33
N TYR A 98 12.39 -8.51 26.18
CA TYR A 98 12.25 -9.80 26.87
C TYR A 98 13.21 -9.99 28.06
N GLY A 99 14.26 -9.17 28.16
CA GLY A 99 15.23 -9.23 29.25
C GLY A 99 15.82 -10.63 29.41
N VAL A 100 16.04 -11.03 30.67
CA VAL A 100 16.51 -12.37 31.08
C VAL A 100 15.47 -13.49 30.91
N ARG A 101 14.26 -13.21 30.41
CA ARG A 101 13.20 -14.23 30.26
C ARG A 101 13.46 -15.21 29.12
N VAL A 102 14.35 -14.85 28.20
CA VAL A 102 14.76 -15.68 27.06
C VAL A 102 16.28 -15.71 27.03
N SER A 103 16.87 -16.90 27.08
CA SER A 103 18.30 -17.07 26.79
C SER A 103 18.49 -16.80 25.30
N LEU A 104 19.09 -15.66 24.95
CA LEU A 104 19.37 -15.23 23.57
C LEU A 104 20.87 -15.43 23.28
N LEU A 105 21.27 -16.67 23.02
CA LEU A 105 22.68 -17.05 22.84
C LEU A 105 22.96 -17.45 21.39
N GLU A 106 22.00 -18.13 20.76
CA GLU A 106 22.11 -18.66 19.41
C GLU A 106 20.97 -18.14 18.52
N ASP A 107 21.13 -18.22 17.20
CA ASP A 107 20.14 -17.74 16.23
C ASP A 107 18.73 -18.30 16.50
N GLU A 108 18.63 -19.58 16.87
CA GLU A 108 17.35 -20.23 17.18
C GLU A 108 16.62 -19.58 18.37
N ASP A 109 17.36 -18.98 19.30
CA ASP A 109 16.77 -18.24 20.40
C ASP A 109 16.13 -16.93 19.93
N PHE A 110 16.81 -16.22 19.02
CA PHE A 110 16.28 -15.01 18.39
C PHE A 110 15.03 -15.32 17.55
N ILE A 111 14.98 -16.47 16.88
CA ILE A 111 13.80 -16.90 16.13
C ILE A 111 12.63 -17.26 17.04
N ARG A 112 12.89 -17.91 18.17
CA ARG A 112 11.84 -18.14 19.18
C ARG A 112 11.30 -16.81 19.74
N ALA A 113 12.18 -15.85 20.04
CA ALA A 113 11.75 -14.51 20.44
C ALA A 113 10.99 -13.76 19.33
N ALA A 114 11.39 -13.92 18.08
CA ALA A 114 10.70 -13.36 16.92
C ALA A 114 9.29 -13.96 16.74
N SER A 115 9.14 -15.27 16.94
CA SER A 115 7.83 -15.94 16.91
C SER A 115 6.92 -15.45 18.05
N MET A 116 7.45 -15.35 19.27
CA MET A 116 6.70 -14.78 20.41
C MET A 116 6.26 -13.34 20.16
N LEU A 117 7.15 -12.53 19.59
CA LEU A 117 6.83 -11.15 19.22
C LEU A 117 5.73 -11.08 18.17
N ALA A 118 5.79 -11.95 17.15
CA ALA A 118 4.78 -12.02 16.11
C ALA A 118 3.41 -12.44 16.70
N GLU A 119 3.38 -13.40 17.63
CA GLU A 119 2.14 -13.78 18.33
C GLU A 119 1.58 -12.64 19.18
N GLU A 120 2.43 -11.89 19.89
CA GLU A 120 2.00 -10.72 20.68
C GLU A 120 1.42 -9.60 19.81
N VAL A 121 2.06 -9.30 18.68
CA VAL A 121 1.70 -8.18 17.81
C VAL A 121 0.57 -8.57 16.85
N PHE A 122 0.76 -9.64 16.09
CA PHE A 122 -0.13 -10.04 14.99
C PHE A 122 -1.09 -11.17 15.35
N GLY A 123 -0.85 -11.91 16.44
CA GLY A 123 -1.69 -13.06 16.83
C GLY A 123 -1.31 -14.37 16.14
N PHE A 124 -0.18 -14.42 15.43
CA PHE A 124 0.37 -15.63 14.82
C PHE A 124 1.89 -15.60 14.81
N GLY A 125 2.52 -16.78 14.79
CA GLY A 125 3.97 -16.95 14.89
C GLY A 125 4.60 -17.59 13.67
N ILE A 126 5.87 -17.97 13.84
CA ILE A 126 6.67 -18.72 12.89
C ILE A 126 6.31 -20.21 13.02
N TYR A 127 6.08 -20.89 11.90
CA TYR A 127 5.74 -22.33 11.91
C TYR A 127 6.83 -23.22 11.29
N LYS A 128 7.63 -22.70 10.34
CA LYS A 128 8.76 -23.45 9.76
C LYS A 128 9.83 -22.56 9.18
N GLU A 129 11.03 -23.10 9.05
CA GLU A 129 12.10 -22.51 8.24
C GLU A 129 11.84 -22.72 6.74
N ALA A 130 12.18 -21.72 5.94
CA ALA A 130 12.14 -21.82 4.48
C ALA A 130 13.37 -22.57 3.94
N LYS A 131 13.24 -23.17 2.76
CA LYS A 131 14.35 -23.90 2.10
C LYS A 131 15.51 -23.02 1.61
N GLY A 132 15.46 -21.71 1.83
CA GLY A 132 16.49 -20.75 1.43
C GLY A 132 16.24 -19.37 2.03
N SER A 133 17.19 -18.45 1.88
CA SER A 133 17.19 -17.14 2.57
C SER A 133 16.14 -16.13 2.11
N GLY A 134 15.39 -16.42 1.04
CA GLY A 134 14.33 -15.57 0.51
C GLY A 134 14.83 -14.28 -0.18
N GLY A 135 16.12 -14.19 -0.50
CA GLY A 135 16.65 -13.15 -1.41
C GLY A 135 16.76 -11.75 -0.80
N ARG A 136 16.89 -11.63 0.53
CA ARG A 136 16.97 -10.34 1.24
C ARG A 136 18.33 -10.03 1.84
N PHE A 137 19.37 -10.71 1.38
CA PHE A 137 20.75 -10.61 1.90
C PHE A 137 20.93 -11.00 3.37
N TYR A 138 19.93 -11.67 3.94
CA TYR A 138 20.04 -12.40 5.21
C TYR A 138 20.48 -13.83 4.94
N ASP A 139 21.00 -14.49 5.96
CA ASP A 139 21.48 -15.86 5.83
C ASP A 139 20.32 -16.86 5.77
N ARG A 140 19.26 -16.63 6.55
CA ARG A 140 18.14 -17.57 6.74
C ARG A 140 16.79 -16.86 6.70
N CYS A 141 15.73 -17.65 6.49
CA CYS A 141 14.35 -17.18 6.37
C CYS A 141 13.37 -18.19 6.96
N TRP A 142 12.35 -17.68 7.64
CA TRP A 142 11.29 -18.45 8.29
C TRP A 142 9.93 -17.94 7.83
N LEU A 143 8.94 -18.82 7.88
CA LEU A 143 7.59 -18.58 7.41
C LEU A 143 6.64 -18.44 8.59
N MET A 144 5.81 -17.40 8.56
CA MET A 144 4.73 -17.16 9.52
C MET A 144 3.38 -17.56 8.94
N GLY A 145 2.52 -18.12 9.78
CA GLY A 145 1.18 -18.59 9.42
C GLY A 145 1.01 -20.09 9.57
N SER A 146 0.40 -20.73 8.58
CA SER A 146 0.09 -22.17 8.60
C SER A 146 0.70 -22.89 7.38
N GLU A 147 0.54 -24.21 7.32
CA GLU A 147 0.94 -24.98 6.14
C GLU A 147 0.15 -24.57 4.88
N ASP A 148 -1.10 -24.15 5.06
CA ASP A 148 -2.03 -23.81 3.97
C ASP A 148 -1.95 -22.34 3.54
N ALA A 149 -1.48 -21.44 4.43
CA ALA A 149 -1.47 -20.01 4.15
C ALA A 149 -0.22 -19.31 4.69
N LEU A 150 0.38 -18.49 3.82
CA LEU A 150 1.56 -17.69 4.14
C LEU A 150 1.15 -16.27 4.57
N TYR A 151 1.30 -15.98 5.86
CA TYR A 151 1.00 -14.67 6.43
C TYR A 151 2.21 -13.74 6.40
N GLY A 152 3.41 -14.30 6.41
CA GLY A 152 4.61 -13.49 6.34
C GLY A 152 5.90 -14.28 6.40
N ARG A 153 7.01 -13.55 6.44
CA ARG A 153 8.35 -14.08 6.56
C ARG A 153 9.14 -13.33 7.62
N VAL A 154 10.09 -14.03 8.22
CA VAL A 154 11.09 -13.46 9.12
C VAL A 154 12.45 -13.81 8.56
N HIS A 155 13.37 -12.85 8.49
CA HIS A 155 14.73 -13.05 8.02
C HIS A 155 15.73 -12.64 9.09
N PHE A 156 16.74 -13.47 9.29
CA PHE A 156 17.76 -13.29 10.33
C PHE A 156 19.10 -13.89 9.89
N GLY A 157 20.18 -13.45 10.55
CA GLY A 157 21.55 -13.75 10.18
C GLY A 157 22.09 -12.78 9.11
N GLY A 158 23.37 -12.43 9.20
CA GLY A 158 23.99 -11.43 8.35
C GLY A 158 23.57 -10.00 8.71
N GLN A 159 23.32 -9.16 7.69
CA GLN A 159 22.80 -7.78 7.74
C GLN A 159 22.95 -7.00 9.08
N GLN A 160 24.17 -6.86 9.59
CA GLN A 160 24.47 -6.05 10.78
C GLN A 160 23.55 -6.33 11.99
N ASN A 161 23.30 -7.62 12.26
CA ASN A 161 22.55 -8.08 13.42
C ASN A 161 21.11 -7.51 13.47
N THR A 162 20.49 -7.32 12.31
CA THR A 162 19.06 -6.98 12.24
C THR A 162 18.22 -8.22 12.02
N ILE A 163 16.94 -8.09 12.34
CA ILE A 163 15.89 -9.02 11.96
C ILE A 163 14.89 -8.27 11.08
N LEU A 164 14.42 -8.89 10.00
CA LEU A 164 13.44 -8.33 9.07
C LEU A 164 12.16 -9.15 9.12
N PHE A 165 11.04 -8.50 9.39
CA PHE A 165 9.70 -9.04 9.27
C PHE A 165 9.07 -8.55 7.97
N GLU A 166 8.40 -9.44 7.26
CA GLU A 166 7.57 -9.14 6.10
C GLU A 166 6.18 -9.73 6.28
N LEU A 167 5.16 -8.89 6.33
CA LEU A 167 3.76 -9.30 6.35
C LEU A 167 3.18 -9.19 4.94
N THR A 168 2.46 -10.23 4.50
CA THR A 168 1.69 -10.23 3.25
C THR A 168 0.31 -9.59 3.47
N GLY A 169 -0.43 -9.26 2.40
CA GLY A 169 -1.82 -8.80 2.54
C GLY A 169 -2.72 -9.79 3.25
N THR A 170 -2.55 -11.08 2.97
CA THR A 170 -3.21 -12.14 3.74
C THR A 170 -2.85 -12.07 5.23
N GLY A 171 -1.57 -11.85 5.57
CA GLY A 171 -1.13 -11.67 6.95
C GLY A 171 -1.72 -10.44 7.63
N CYS A 172 -1.77 -9.29 6.93
CA CYS A 172 -2.40 -8.06 7.41
C CYS A 172 -3.90 -8.26 7.65
N GLY A 173 -4.58 -9.01 6.78
CA GLY A 173 -6.01 -9.28 6.86
C GLY A 173 -6.41 -10.22 8.01
N VAL A 174 -5.57 -11.22 8.33
CA VAL A 174 -5.85 -12.16 9.44
C VAL A 174 -5.21 -11.73 10.78
N ALA A 175 -4.39 -10.68 10.79
CA ALA A 175 -3.76 -10.20 12.00
C ALA A 175 -4.79 -9.72 13.02
N LYS A 176 -4.52 -10.02 14.29
CA LYS A 176 -5.37 -9.65 15.42
C LYS A 176 -5.66 -8.17 15.43
N GLU A 177 -6.91 -7.80 15.68
CA GLU A 177 -7.35 -6.40 15.77
C GLU A 177 -6.41 -5.53 16.63
N GLY A 178 -6.11 -4.32 16.16
CA GLY A 178 -5.19 -3.37 16.81
C GLY A 178 -3.70 -3.73 16.68
N TRP A 179 -3.32 -4.59 15.74
CA TRP A 179 -1.92 -4.95 15.53
C TRP A 179 -1.09 -3.75 15.07
N GLU A 180 -1.68 -2.79 14.37
CA GLU A 180 -1.01 -1.57 13.92
C GLU A 180 -0.52 -0.76 15.11
N SER A 181 -1.39 -0.57 16.11
CA SER A 181 -1.04 0.13 17.34
C SER A 181 0.05 -0.62 18.12
N ARG A 182 -0.01 -1.96 18.17
CA ARG A 182 1.03 -2.78 18.81
C ARG A 182 2.35 -2.72 18.06
N LEU A 183 2.31 -2.73 16.72
CA LEU A 183 3.51 -2.59 15.89
C LEU A 183 4.11 -1.19 16.03
N PHE A 184 3.29 -0.14 16.03
CA PHE A 184 3.74 1.23 16.27
C PHE A 184 4.43 1.35 17.63
N ALA A 185 3.81 0.83 18.70
CA ALA A 185 4.40 0.83 20.03
C ALA A 185 5.72 0.04 20.09
N LEU A 186 5.80 -1.11 19.40
CA LEU A 186 7.03 -1.89 19.27
C LEU A 186 8.12 -1.08 18.58
N LEU A 187 7.86 -0.55 17.37
CA LEU A 187 8.87 0.13 16.56
C LEU A 187 9.35 1.42 17.23
N THR A 188 8.48 2.13 17.93
CA THR A 188 8.85 3.34 18.68
C THR A 188 9.90 3.07 19.76
N ASN A 189 9.87 1.88 20.36
CA ASN A 189 10.81 1.47 21.40
C ASN A 189 11.94 0.56 20.89
N ALA A 190 11.95 0.23 19.60
CA ALA A 190 12.94 -0.67 19.03
C ALA A 190 14.28 0.03 18.78
N ILE A 191 15.37 -0.76 18.73
CA ILE A 191 16.69 -0.26 18.37
C ILE A 191 16.83 -0.28 16.85
N ARG A 192 17.14 0.88 16.24
CA ARG A 192 17.31 1.05 14.79
C ARG A 192 16.11 0.53 13.98
N PRO A 193 14.86 0.89 14.32
CA PRO A 193 13.70 0.47 13.56
C PRO A 193 13.74 1.08 12.15
N LYS A 194 13.30 0.31 11.16
CA LYS A 194 13.15 0.78 9.79
C LYS A 194 11.97 0.09 9.15
N ILE A 195 10.99 0.85 8.69
CA ILE A 195 10.01 0.36 7.71
C ILE A 195 10.70 0.39 6.34
N THR A 196 10.80 -0.77 5.70
CA THR A 196 11.48 -0.95 4.41
C THR A 196 10.51 -0.98 3.24
N ARG A 197 9.25 -1.35 3.50
CA ARG A 197 8.13 -1.29 2.56
C ARG A 197 6.82 -1.15 3.33
N VAL A 198 5.90 -0.37 2.77
CA VAL A 198 4.51 -0.33 3.20
C VAL A 198 3.64 -0.15 1.97
N ASP A 199 2.64 -1.03 1.82
CA ASP A 199 1.63 -0.93 0.77
C ASP A 199 0.31 -0.60 1.47
N VAL A 200 -0.39 0.40 0.93
CA VAL A 200 -1.65 0.91 1.47
C VAL A 200 -2.73 0.72 0.41
N ALA A 201 -3.86 0.17 0.79
CA ALA A 201 -4.98 -0.15 -0.09
C ALA A 201 -6.24 0.62 0.32
N LYS A 202 -7.08 0.91 -0.68
CA LYS A 202 -8.44 1.41 -0.51
C LYS A 202 -9.33 0.61 -1.44
N ASP A 203 -10.36 -0.01 -0.87
CA ASP A 203 -11.29 -0.84 -1.61
C ASP A 203 -12.53 -0.04 -2.01
N PHE A 204 -12.87 -0.09 -3.29
CA PHE A 204 -14.00 0.60 -3.89
C PHE A 204 -15.09 -0.42 -4.24
N PHE A 205 -16.09 -0.54 -3.37
CA PHE A 205 -17.16 -1.55 -3.53
C PHE A 205 -18.33 -1.07 -4.39
N ASN A 206 -18.46 0.25 -4.61
CA ASN A 206 -19.56 0.82 -5.39
C ASN A 206 -19.08 1.35 -6.76
N GLY A 207 -17.89 0.94 -7.20
CA GLY A 207 -17.30 1.37 -8.47
C GLY A 207 -16.84 2.83 -8.46
N GLU A 208 -16.56 3.39 -7.29
CA GLU A 208 -16.12 4.78 -7.13
C GLU A 208 -14.82 5.07 -7.91
N TYR A 209 -13.99 4.06 -8.12
CA TYR A 209 -12.78 4.16 -8.92
C TYR A 209 -12.49 2.85 -9.65
N SER A 210 -12.09 2.93 -10.92
CA SER A 210 -11.88 1.77 -11.77
C SER A 210 -10.51 1.79 -12.47
N PRO A 211 -9.99 0.63 -12.92
CA PRO A 211 -8.77 0.58 -13.74
C PRO A 211 -8.85 1.43 -15.01
N ASN A 212 -10.04 1.52 -15.63
CA ASN A 212 -10.27 2.37 -16.80
C ASN A 212 -10.09 3.85 -16.44
N GLN A 213 -10.68 4.28 -15.32
CA GLN A 213 -10.54 5.64 -14.81
C GLN A 213 -9.08 5.98 -14.51
N ALA A 214 -8.35 5.09 -13.84
CA ALA A 214 -6.92 5.28 -13.56
C ALA A 214 -6.08 5.47 -14.83
N ARG A 215 -6.38 4.73 -15.91
CA ARG A 215 -5.72 4.89 -17.20
C ARG A 215 -6.00 6.26 -17.82
N GLU A 216 -7.25 6.70 -17.78
CA GLU A 216 -7.63 8.03 -18.27
C GLU A 216 -6.97 9.14 -17.47
N ASP A 217 -6.98 9.04 -16.14
CA ASP A 217 -6.41 10.04 -15.25
C ASP A 217 -4.90 10.19 -15.47
N ARG A 218 -4.19 9.07 -15.71
CA ARG A 218 -2.80 9.10 -16.16
C ARG A 218 -2.63 9.83 -17.48
N ASN A 219 -3.49 9.55 -18.45
CA ASN A 219 -3.40 10.18 -19.78
C ASN A 219 -3.73 11.68 -19.73
N LYS A 220 -4.62 12.09 -18.82
CA LYS A 220 -4.95 13.49 -18.51
C LYS A 220 -3.86 14.21 -17.70
N GLY A 221 -2.80 13.49 -17.30
CA GLY A 221 -1.69 14.06 -16.53
C GLY A 221 -1.99 14.27 -15.05
N LEU A 222 -3.00 13.58 -14.52
CA LEU A 222 -3.37 13.64 -13.10
C LEU A 222 -2.41 12.85 -12.20
N PHE A 223 -1.59 11.97 -12.78
CA PHE A 223 -0.42 11.41 -12.13
C PHE A 223 0.84 12.08 -12.66
N THR A 224 1.61 12.71 -11.78
CA THR A 224 2.93 13.24 -12.12
C THR A 224 3.93 12.93 -11.02
N CYS A 225 5.18 12.72 -11.42
CA CYS A 225 6.32 12.74 -10.53
C CYS A 225 7.33 13.73 -11.10
N HIS A 226 7.66 14.77 -10.32
CA HIS A 226 8.48 15.89 -10.81
C HIS A 226 7.99 16.47 -12.16
N HIS A 227 6.67 16.58 -12.34
CA HIS A 227 6.01 17.03 -13.58
C HIS A 227 6.21 16.10 -14.79
N VAL A 228 6.75 14.91 -14.59
CA VAL A 228 6.88 13.87 -15.63
C VAL A 228 5.74 12.88 -15.46
N LYS A 229 5.10 12.53 -16.57
CA LYS A 229 4.07 11.49 -16.61
C LYS A 229 4.72 10.12 -16.35
N PRO A 230 4.31 9.37 -15.31
CA PRO A 230 4.85 8.05 -15.01
C PRO A 230 4.50 7.02 -16.09
N LYS A 231 5.10 5.84 -16.09
CA LYS A 231 4.73 4.74 -17.00
C LYS A 231 3.40 4.12 -16.60
N GLY A 232 2.75 3.43 -17.53
CA GLY A 232 1.53 2.67 -17.24
C GLY A 232 1.45 1.38 -18.04
N GLU A 233 0.86 0.35 -17.45
CA GLU A 233 0.59 -0.98 -18.04
C GLU A 233 -0.87 -1.33 -17.85
N CYS A 234 -1.41 -1.99 -18.86
CA CYS A 234 -2.64 -2.75 -18.77
C CYS A 234 -2.27 -4.22 -18.62
N LEU A 235 -2.61 -4.85 -17.49
CA LEU A 235 -2.47 -6.28 -17.28
C LEU A 235 -3.86 -6.94 -17.23
N GLY A 236 -3.99 -8.13 -17.86
CA GLY A 236 -5.24 -8.89 -17.93
C GLY A 236 -5.85 -8.91 -19.33
N SER A 237 -6.75 -9.86 -19.59
CA SER A 237 -7.42 -9.99 -20.90
C SER A 237 -8.62 -9.06 -21.04
N ASP A 238 -9.23 -8.65 -19.94
CA ASP A 238 -10.51 -7.93 -19.93
C ASP A 238 -10.35 -6.44 -20.30
N TRP A 239 -9.15 -6.05 -20.73
CA TRP A 239 -8.90 -4.76 -21.38
C TRP A 239 -9.44 -4.69 -22.80
N GLU A 240 -9.56 -5.83 -23.48
CA GLU A 240 -10.00 -5.95 -24.88
C GLU A 240 -11.44 -6.48 -25.01
N GLU A 241 -12.12 -6.73 -23.88
CA GLU A 241 -13.52 -7.13 -23.87
C GLU A 241 -14.40 -5.89 -23.70
N ASP A 242 -15.35 -5.69 -24.62
CA ASP A 242 -16.29 -4.57 -24.59
C ASP A 242 -17.58 -4.93 -23.84
N ASP A 243 -17.91 -6.23 -23.76
CA ASP A 243 -19.09 -6.73 -23.06
C ASP A 243 -18.75 -7.04 -21.60
N GLU A 244 -19.16 -6.15 -20.68
CA GLU A 244 -18.93 -6.32 -19.23
C GLU A 244 -19.44 -7.67 -18.71
N ALA A 245 -20.51 -8.24 -19.30
CA ALA A 245 -21.03 -9.54 -18.86
C ALA A 245 -20.07 -10.70 -19.20
N LYS A 246 -19.13 -10.50 -20.11
CA LYS A 246 -18.10 -11.48 -20.49
C LYS A 246 -16.77 -11.28 -19.75
N MET A 247 -16.59 -10.15 -19.05
CA MET A 247 -15.42 -9.89 -18.22
C MET A 247 -15.41 -10.83 -17.01
N THR A 248 -14.59 -11.87 -17.09
CA THR A 248 -14.54 -12.95 -16.08
C THR A 248 -13.14 -13.20 -15.55
N LYS A 249 -12.11 -12.55 -16.12
CA LYS A 249 -10.70 -12.80 -15.80
C LYS A 249 -10.03 -11.64 -15.07
N GLY A 250 -10.67 -10.47 -15.05
CA GLY A 250 -10.19 -9.27 -14.39
C GLY A 250 -9.20 -8.46 -15.23
N LYS A 251 -9.00 -7.21 -14.80
CA LYS A 251 -8.03 -6.28 -15.37
C LYS A 251 -7.40 -5.43 -14.28
N THR A 252 -6.14 -5.08 -14.49
CA THR A 252 -5.32 -4.30 -13.56
C THR A 252 -4.57 -3.22 -14.31
N PHE A 253 -4.62 -1.99 -13.80
CA PHE A 253 -3.84 -0.89 -14.33
C PHE A 253 -2.69 -0.59 -13.37
N LEU A 254 -1.46 -0.64 -13.87
CA LEU A 254 -0.26 -0.33 -13.10
C LEU A 254 0.26 1.05 -13.48
N VAL A 255 0.76 1.80 -12.49
CA VAL A 255 1.45 3.07 -12.68
C VAL A 255 2.76 3.03 -11.89
N TRP A 256 3.89 3.28 -12.56
CA TRP A 256 5.20 3.23 -11.90
C TRP A 256 6.25 4.11 -12.59
N GLU A 257 7.37 4.30 -11.90
CA GLU A 257 8.56 4.93 -12.44
C GLU A 257 9.63 3.89 -12.78
N ASN A 258 10.43 4.17 -13.80
CA ASN A 258 11.64 3.40 -14.05
C ASN A 258 12.64 3.62 -12.90
N ILE A 259 12.80 2.64 -12.02
CA ILE A 259 14.10 2.40 -11.41
C ILE A 259 14.97 1.85 -12.53
N TRP A 260 15.79 2.70 -13.13
CA TRP A 260 16.86 2.25 -14.00
C TRP A 260 17.79 1.38 -13.17
N ILE A 261 17.61 0.06 -13.23
CA ILE A 261 18.68 -0.87 -12.90
C ILE A 261 19.71 -0.65 -14.00
N ARG A 262 20.71 0.20 -13.73
CA ARG A 262 21.97 0.11 -14.45
C ARG A 262 22.52 -1.27 -14.12
N CYS A 263 22.29 -2.24 -15.00
CA CYS A 263 23.21 -3.36 -15.11
C CYS A 263 24.55 -2.74 -15.54
N VAL A 264 25.45 -2.57 -14.57
CA VAL A 264 26.87 -2.38 -14.82
C VAL A 264 27.51 -3.77 -14.86
#